data_AF-A0A1R3W910-F1
#
_entry.id   AF-A0A1R3W910-F1
#
_cell.length_a   1.000
_cell.length_b   1.000
_cell.length_c   1.000
_cell.angle_alpha   90.00
_cell.angle_beta   90.00
_cell.angle_gamma   90.00
#
_symmetry.space_group_name_H-M   'P 1'
#
loop_
_entity.id
_entity.type
_entity.pdbx_description
1 polymer ?
#
loop_
_entity_poly.entity_id
_entity_poly.type
_entity_poly.pdbx_seq_one_letter_code
_entity_poly.pdbx_strand_id
1 'polypeptide(L)'
;MFSEVAHVYSACLSTRGSWPCWGYAHALILSVWASLARWMREPLMIRSEYLWPRHFHDRLHISTRQYARIVREWVTSIGVKASAYGTHSMQRTKVTQIYKNTGNLRAVQLLSGHTKMDSTIRYLGVALEDALAIAEAIEIWRSRPSSRTAQSGRS
;
A
#
# COMPACT_ATOMS: atom_id res chain seq x y z
N MET A 1 -11.37 9.35 -19.01
CA MET A 1 -11.18 8.60 -17.74
C MET A 1 -9.71 8.46 -17.34
N PHE A 2 -8.82 7.91 -18.18
CA PHE A 2 -7.41 7.69 -17.81
C PHE A 2 -6.48 8.90 -18.00
N SER A 3 -6.75 9.80 -18.96
CA SER A 3 -5.89 10.95 -19.22
C SER A 3 -5.94 12.02 -18.12
N GLU A 4 -7.11 12.23 -17.49
CA GLU A 4 -7.26 13.19 -16.38
C GLU A 4 -6.58 12.70 -15.09
N VAL A 5 -6.70 11.41 -14.76
CA VAL A 5 -6.09 10.86 -13.53
C VAL A 5 -4.56 10.86 -13.64
N ALA A 6 -4.01 10.60 -14.83
CA ALA A 6 -2.58 10.72 -15.10
C ALA A 6 -2.09 12.18 -15.02
N HIS A 7 -2.87 13.14 -15.51
CA HIS A 7 -2.56 14.57 -15.40
C HIS A 7 -2.56 15.07 -13.94
N VAL A 8 -3.52 14.62 -13.12
CA VAL A 8 -3.55 14.95 -11.68
C VAL A 8 -2.35 14.37 -10.95
N TYR A 9 -1.93 13.15 -11.29
CA TYR A 9 -0.74 12.52 -10.72
C TYR A 9 0.56 13.21 -11.16
N SER A 10 0.64 13.63 -12.43
CA SER A 10 1.81 14.31 -13.00
C SER A 10 1.97 15.74 -12.47
N ALA A 11 0.86 16.46 -12.25
CA ALA A 11 0.86 17.76 -11.59
C ALA A 11 1.32 17.66 -10.11
N CYS A 12 0.95 16.59 -9.40
CA CYS A 12 1.40 16.33 -8.03
C CYS A 12 2.90 16.04 -7.92
N LEU A 13 3.50 15.34 -8.90
CA LEU A 13 4.93 15.02 -8.92
C LEU A 13 5.81 16.25 -9.20
N SER A 14 5.24 17.30 -9.80
CA SER A 14 5.98 18.51 -10.21
C SER A 14 6.13 19.55 -9.09
N THR A 15 5.32 19.50 -8.03
CA THR A 15 5.41 20.42 -6.89
C THR A 15 6.07 19.72 -5.68
N ARG A 16 7.41 19.69 -5.66
CA ARG A 16 8.18 19.41 -4.44
C ARG A 16 8.04 20.59 -3.48
N GLY A 17 7.01 20.59 -2.66
CA GLY A 17 6.85 21.59 -1.60
C GLY A 17 5.95 21.02 -0.51
N SER A 18 6.35 21.16 0.74
CA SER A 18 5.77 20.53 1.93
C SER A 18 4.24 20.72 2.04
N TRP A 19 3.46 19.69 1.73
CA TRP A 19 2.04 19.66 2.10
C TRP A 19 1.83 18.60 3.18
N PRO A 20 1.00 18.87 4.22
CA PRO A 20 0.73 17.91 5.27
C PRO A 20 0.10 16.65 4.65
N CYS A 21 0.67 15.48 4.96
CA CYS A 21 0.32 14.17 4.39
C CYS A 21 -1.19 13.83 4.43
N TRP A 22 -1.96 14.50 5.29
CA TRP A 22 -3.42 14.43 5.38
C TRP A 22 -4.14 14.97 4.13
N GLY A 23 -3.62 16.03 3.49
CA GLY A 23 -4.21 16.60 2.29
C GLY A 23 -4.15 15.66 1.08
N TYR A 24 -3.03 14.95 0.91
CA TYR A 24 -2.84 13.96 -0.16
C TYR A 24 -3.71 12.72 0.02
N ALA A 25 -3.79 12.19 1.24
CA ALA A 25 -4.65 11.05 1.52
C ALA A 25 -6.13 11.40 1.24
N HIS A 26 -6.57 12.59 1.63
CA HIS A 26 -7.92 13.07 1.36
C HIS A 26 -8.17 13.26 -0.15
N ALA A 27 -7.26 13.92 -0.86
CA ALA A 27 -7.38 14.12 -2.31
C ALA A 27 -7.39 12.81 -3.09
N LEU A 28 -6.56 11.84 -2.71
CA LEU A 28 -6.55 10.50 -3.32
C LEU A 28 -7.86 9.77 -3.06
N ILE A 29 -8.36 9.77 -1.82
CA ILE A 29 -9.64 9.14 -1.49
C ILE A 29 -10.78 9.77 -2.29
N LEU A 30 -10.86 11.10 -2.35
CA LEU A 30 -11.87 11.81 -3.14
C LEU A 30 -11.78 11.49 -4.63
N SER A 31 -10.57 11.38 -5.19
CA SER A 31 -10.38 11.03 -6.60
C SER A 31 -10.88 9.61 -6.92
N VAL A 32 -10.67 8.66 -5.99
CA VAL A 32 -11.17 7.28 -6.10
C VAL A 32 -12.69 7.27 -6.03
N TRP A 33 -13.28 7.98 -5.06
CA TRP A 33 -14.74 8.11 -4.94
C TRP A 33 -15.37 8.75 -6.17
N ALA A 34 -14.79 9.83 -6.70
CA ALA A 34 -15.29 10.49 -7.90
C ALA A 34 -15.23 9.55 -9.12
N SER A 35 -14.16 8.78 -9.25
CA SER A 35 -14.00 7.78 -10.31
C SER A 35 -15.03 6.65 -10.20
N LEU A 36 -15.26 6.16 -8.97
CA LEU A 36 -16.27 5.15 -8.68
C LEU A 36 -17.69 5.67 -8.96
N ALA A 37 -18.01 6.87 -8.47
CA ALA A 37 -19.31 7.50 -8.66
C ALA A 37 -19.60 7.81 -10.13
N ARG A 38 -18.57 8.10 -10.93
CA ARG A 38 -18.72 8.20 -12.39
C ARG A 38 -18.95 6.84 -13.03
N TRP A 39 -18.20 5.81 -12.62
CA TRP A 39 -18.40 4.44 -13.11
C TRP A 39 -19.81 3.91 -12.83
N MET A 40 -20.34 4.15 -11.63
CA MET A 40 -21.69 3.73 -11.23
C MET A 40 -22.81 4.40 -12.05
N ARG A 41 -22.53 5.53 -12.71
CA ARG A 41 -23.48 6.22 -13.58
C ARG A 41 -23.46 5.72 -15.03
N GLU A 42 -22.52 4.86 -15.38
CA GLU A 42 -22.40 4.33 -16.73
C GLU A 42 -23.61 3.44 -17.08
N PRO A 43 -24.16 3.49 -18.31
CA PRO A 43 -25.30 2.67 -18.70
C PRO A 43 -25.10 1.17 -18.48
N LEU A 44 -23.85 0.70 -18.54
CA LEU A 44 -23.44 -0.68 -18.25
C LEU A 44 -23.74 -1.12 -16.81
N MET A 45 -23.85 -0.17 -15.87
CA MET A 45 -24.12 -0.43 -14.45
C MET A 45 -25.62 -0.48 -14.14
N ILE A 46 -26.48 -0.04 -15.06
CA ILE A 46 -27.93 -0.04 -14.88
C ILE A 46 -28.40 -1.50 -14.76
N ARG A 47 -28.91 -1.87 -13.58
CA ARG A 47 -29.33 -3.24 -13.20
C ARG A 47 -28.19 -4.27 -13.10
N SER A 48 -26.94 -3.83 -12.94
CA SER A 48 -25.84 -4.74 -12.62
C SER A 48 -25.90 -5.14 -11.14
N GLU A 49 -25.81 -6.44 -10.86
CA GLU A 49 -25.66 -6.97 -9.50
C GLU A 49 -24.23 -6.87 -8.98
N TYR A 50 -23.25 -6.70 -9.88
CA TYR A 50 -21.83 -6.63 -9.56
C TYR A 50 -21.24 -5.26 -9.86
N LEU A 51 -20.32 -4.80 -9.02
CA LEU A 51 -19.61 -3.54 -9.21
C LEU A 51 -18.68 -3.54 -10.44
N TRP A 52 -18.20 -4.72 -10.83
CA TRP A 52 -17.39 -4.93 -12.04
C TRP A 52 -18.01 -6.05 -12.90
N PRO A 53 -19.01 -5.73 -13.72
CA PRO A 53 -19.65 -6.68 -14.62
C PRO A 53 -18.75 -7.01 -15.81
N ARG A 54 -18.85 -8.25 -16.30
CA ARG A 54 -18.25 -8.66 -17.57
C ARG A 54 -19.05 -8.10 -18.75
N HIS A 55 -18.35 -7.59 -19.78
CA HIS A 55 -18.96 -6.90 -20.94
C HIS A 55 -19.73 -7.83 -21.92
N PHE A 56 -19.48 -9.14 -21.93
CA PHE A 56 -19.83 -9.99 -23.08
C PHE A 56 -20.77 -11.16 -22.80
N HIS A 57 -20.97 -11.60 -21.56
CA HIS A 57 -21.83 -12.74 -21.22
C HIS A 57 -22.64 -12.40 -19.96
N ASP A 58 -23.93 -12.74 -19.96
CA ASP A 58 -24.93 -12.63 -18.89
C ASP A 58 -24.36 -12.27 -17.51
N ARG A 59 -24.15 -10.97 -17.28
CA ARG A 59 -23.99 -10.30 -15.98
C ARG A 59 -23.22 -11.07 -14.89
N LEU A 60 -22.15 -11.76 -15.26
CA LEU A 60 -21.25 -12.38 -14.29
C LEU A 60 -20.23 -11.34 -13.80
N HIS A 61 -19.77 -11.52 -12.56
CA HIS A 61 -18.63 -10.77 -12.04
C HIS A 61 -17.38 -10.98 -12.89
N ILE A 62 -16.47 -10.01 -12.86
CA ILE A 62 -15.18 -10.11 -13.56
C ILE A 62 -14.44 -11.40 -13.18
N SER A 63 -14.00 -12.15 -14.18
CA SER A 63 -13.20 -13.35 -13.93
C SER A 63 -11.79 -12.98 -13.44
N THR A 64 -11.16 -13.88 -12.68
CA THR A 64 -9.77 -13.71 -12.23
C THR A 64 -8.80 -13.44 -13.38
N ARG A 65 -9.03 -14.05 -14.55
CA ARG A 65 -8.20 -13.84 -15.75
C ARG A 65 -8.36 -12.43 -16.33
N GLN A 66 -9.58 -11.91 -16.35
CA GLN A 66 -9.85 -10.54 -16.80
C GLN A 66 -9.27 -9.52 -15.84
N TYR A 67 -9.43 -9.73 -14.53
CA TYR A 67 -8.80 -8.88 -13.52
C TYR A 67 -7.28 -8.85 -13.68
N ALA A 68 -6.64 -10.02 -13.83
CA ALA A 68 -5.20 -10.10 -14.07
C ALA A 68 -4.76 -9.40 -15.36
N ARG A 69 -5.58 -9.44 -16.42
CA ARG A 69 -5.30 -8.74 -17.68
C ARG A 69 -5.38 -7.22 -17.53
N ILE A 70 -6.41 -6.70 -16.87
CA ILE A 70 -6.56 -5.27 -16.59
C ILE A 70 -5.36 -4.76 -15.78
N VAL A 71 -4.99 -5.48 -14.72
CA VAL A 71 -3.81 -5.14 -13.90
C VAL A 71 -2.53 -5.13 -14.73
N ARG A 72 -2.36 -6.12 -15.61
CA ARG A 72 -1.19 -6.19 -16.50
C ARG A 72 -1.13 -4.98 -17.43
N GLU A 73 -2.25 -4.61 -18.03
CA GLU A 73 -2.35 -3.44 -18.92
C GLU A 73 -2.01 -2.14 -18.17
N TRP A 74 -2.50 -1.97 -16.94
CA TRP A 74 -2.17 -0.82 -16.09
C TRP A 74 -0.69 -0.76 -15.68
N VAL A 75 -0.11 -1.89 -15.27
CA VAL A 75 1.32 -1.94 -14.91
C VAL A 75 2.18 -1.59 -16.12
N THR A 76 1.80 -2.09 -17.30
CA THR A 76 2.53 -1.83 -18.55
C THR A 76 2.40 -0.37 -18.97
N SER A 77 1.25 0.27 -18.78
CA SER A 77 1.05 1.69 -19.13
C SER A 77 1.87 2.65 -18.26
N ILE A 78 2.27 2.23 -17.06
CA ILE A 78 3.17 2.97 -16.16
C ILE A 78 4.66 2.71 -16.49
N GLY A 79 4.95 1.84 -17.46
CA GLY A 79 6.33 1.50 -17.87
C GLY A 79 7.01 0.46 -16.97
N VAL A 80 6.23 -0.24 -16.12
CA VAL A 80 6.74 -1.25 -15.20
C VAL A 80 6.60 -2.65 -15.83
N LYS A 81 7.55 -3.55 -15.57
CA LYS A 81 7.50 -4.93 -16.10
C LYS A 81 6.30 -5.71 -15.53
N ALA A 82 5.34 -6.00 -16.38
CA ALA A 82 4.15 -6.82 -16.11
C ALA A 82 4.44 -8.17 -15.41
N SER A 83 5.59 -8.79 -15.67
CA SER A 83 5.97 -10.08 -15.06
C SER A 83 6.29 -9.97 -13.57
N ALA A 84 6.69 -8.80 -13.09
CA ALA A 84 7.03 -8.58 -11.68
C ALA A 84 5.82 -8.16 -10.83
N TYR A 85 4.77 -7.60 -11.47
CA TYR A 85 3.62 -7.03 -10.77
C TYR A 85 2.33 -7.73 -11.17
N GLY A 86 2.04 -8.84 -10.48
CA GLY A 86 0.74 -9.48 -10.50
C GLY A 86 -0.18 -8.96 -9.40
N THR A 87 -1.43 -9.44 -9.41
CA THR A 87 -2.45 -9.12 -8.38
C THR A 87 -1.95 -9.45 -6.97
N HIS A 88 -1.27 -10.58 -6.81
CA HIS A 88 -0.63 -11.00 -5.56
C HIS A 88 0.53 -10.07 -5.16
N SER A 89 1.39 -9.67 -6.11
CA SER A 89 2.49 -8.74 -5.85
C SER A 89 1.95 -7.40 -5.35
N MET A 90 0.91 -6.85 -5.98
CA MET A 90 0.28 -5.59 -5.57
C MET A 90 -0.32 -5.67 -4.17
N GLN A 91 -1.01 -6.77 -3.85
CA GLN A 91 -1.57 -6.98 -2.52
C GLN A 91 -0.46 -7.04 -1.45
N ARG A 92 0.65 -7.72 -1.75
CA ARG A 92 1.84 -7.76 -0.87
C ARG A 92 2.43 -6.38 -0.66
N THR A 93 2.62 -5.58 -1.71
CA THR A 93 3.19 -4.23 -1.59
C THR A 93 2.41 -3.34 -0.62
N LYS A 94 1.08 -3.32 -0.71
CA LYS A 94 0.24 -2.54 0.21
C LYS A 94 0.43 -2.99 1.67
N VAL A 95 0.41 -4.30 1.91
CA VAL A 95 0.55 -4.90 3.23
C VAL A 95 1.93 -4.62 3.83
N THR A 96 3.00 -4.76 3.03
CA THR A 96 4.37 -4.41 3.43
C THR A 96 4.52 -2.92 3.73
N GLN A 97 3.89 -2.04 2.95
CA GLN A 97 3.97 -0.60 3.21
C GLN A 97 3.28 -0.20 4.52
N ILE A 98 2.13 -0.81 4.83
CA ILE A 98 1.43 -0.60 6.11
C ILE A 98 2.32 -1.07 7.26
N TYR A 99 2.98 -2.22 7.11
CA TYR A 99 3.91 -2.71 8.11
C TYR A 99 5.07 -1.74 8.35
N LYS A 100 5.77 -1.32 7.29
CA LYS A 100 6.89 -0.37 7.37
C LYS A 100 6.49 0.96 8.03
N ASN A 101 5.26 1.40 7.82
CA ASN A 101 4.78 2.67 8.38
C ASN A 101 4.29 2.56 9.83
N THR A 102 3.87 1.38 10.28
CA THR A 102 3.22 1.21 11.59
C THR A 102 4.00 0.35 12.58
N GLY A 103 4.87 -0.55 12.10
CA GLY A 103 5.54 -1.57 12.91
C GLY A 103 4.59 -2.56 13.59
N ASN A 104 3.28 -2.54 13.26
CA ASN A 104 2.28 -3.29 14.01
C ASN A 104 1.80 -4.52 13.22
N LEU A 105 2.42 -5.67 13.49
CA LEU A 105 2.06 -6.96 12.88
C LEU A 105 0.61 -7.36 13.14
N ARG A 106 0.06 -7.01 14.31
CA ARG A 106 -1.32 -7.36 14.66
C ARG A 106 -2.34 -6.58 13.84
N ALA A 107 -2.10 -5.29 13.62
CA ALA A 107 -2.93 -4.46 12.75
C ALA A 107 -2.88 -4.98 11.30
N VAL A 108 -1.69 -5.32 10.81
CA VAL A 108 -1.52 -5.88 9.47
C VAL A 108 -2.22 -7.23 9.31
N GLN A 109 -2.16 -8.10 10.32
CA GLN A 109 -2.87 -9.37 10.34
C GLN A 109 -4.38 -9.18 10.16
N LEU A 110 -4.97 -8.27 10.96
CA LEU A 110 -6.41 -7.97 10.92
C LEU A 110 -6.83 -7.40 9.56
N LEU A 111 -6.06 -6.44 9.04
CA LEU A 111 -6.32 -5.83 7.73
C LEU A 111 -6.16 -6.80 6.56
N SER A 112 -5.31 -7.81 6.71
CA SER A 112 -5.08 -8.83 5.68
C SER A 112 -6.04 -10.02 5.79
N GLY A 113 -6.80 -10.13 6.89
CA GLY A 113 -7.73 -11.24 7.13
C GLY A 113 -7.06 -12.58 7.44
N HIS A 114 -5.80 -12.59 7.88
CA HIS A 114 -5.09 -13.83 8.22
C HIS A 114 -5.51 -14.34 9.59
N THR A 115 -5.93 -15.60 9.66
CA THR A 115 -6.32 -16.24 10.92
C THR A 115 -5.13 -16.47 11.85
N LYS A 116 -3.94 -16.71 11.30
CA LYS A 116 -2.72 -16.97 12.08
C LYS A 116 -1.71 -15.83 11.93
N MET A 117 -0.98 -15.55 13.00
CA MET A 117 0.09 -14.54 12.95
C MET A 117 1.26 -15.03 12.10
N ASP A 118 1.59 -16.33 12.17
CA ASP A 118 2.70 -16.95 11.43
C ASP A 118 2.57 -16.76 9.91
N SER A 119 1.34 -16.78 9.38
CA SER A 119 1.11 -16.52 7.96
C SER A 119 1.49 -15.08 7.61
N THR A 120 1.22 -14.10 8.47
CA THR A 120 1.59 -12.69 8.25
C THR A 120 3.11 -12.49 8.31
N ILE A 121 3.80 -13.14 9.25
CA ILE A 121 5.27 -13.07 9.37
C ILE A 121 5.93 -13.64 8.11
N ARG A 122 5.52 -14.83 7.66
CA ARG A 122 6.01 -15.44 6.42
C ARG A 122 5.65 -14.62 5.18
N TYR A 123 4.45 -14.03 5.18
CA TYR A 123 3.93 -13.23 4.06
C TYR A 123 4.68 -11.91 3.88
N LEU A 124 5.15 -11.30 4.97
CA LEU A 124 5.90 -10.04 4.94
C LEU A 124 7.42 -10.24 4.85
N GLY A 125 7.97 -11.38 5.30
CA GLY A 125 9.42 -11.61 5.34
C GLY A 125 10.12 -10.93 6.53
N VAL A 126 9.35 -10.58 7.57
CA VAL A 126 9.70 -9.64 8.64
C VAL A 126 10.81 -10.11 9.58
N ALA A 127 11.16 -11.39 9.56
CA ALA A 127 12.09 -11.97 10.53
C ALA A 127 13.51 -11.37 10.48
N LEU A 128 13.98 -10.87 9.33
CA LEU A 128 15.37 -10.40 9.18
C LEU A 128 15.53 -8.89 9.36
N GLU A 129 14.63 -8.09 8.78
CA GLU A 129 14.72 -6.62 8.78
C GLU A 129 14.49 -6.05 10.18
N ASP A 130 13.54 -6.60 10.93
CA ASP A 130 13.28 -6.18 12.32
C ASP A 130 14.37 -6.64 13.28
N ALA A 131 14.92 -7.85 13.08
CA ALA A 131 15.99 -8.36 13.91
C ALA A 131 17.25 -7.48 13.77
N LEU A 132 17.55 -7.00 12.56
CA LEU A 132 18.64 -6.06 12.31
C LEU A 132 18.37 -4.69 12.95
N ALA A 133 17.16 -4.14 12.81
CA ALA A 133 16.80 -2.86 13.43
C ALA A 133 16.87 -2.92 14.97
N ILE A 134 16.45 -4.04 15.57
CA ILE A 134 16.54 -4.27 17.01
C ILE A 134 18.01 -4.44 17.44
N ALA A 135 18.81 -5.20 16.68
CA ALA A 135 20.24 -5.38 16.96
C ALA A 135 21.01 -4.04 16.93
N GLU A 136 20.75 -3.22 15.92
CA GLU A 136 21.33 -1.87 15.79
C GLU A 136 20.91 -0.96 16.95
N ALA A 137 19.63 -0.97 17.33
CA ALA A 137 19.14 -0.19 18.47
C ALA A 137 19.80 -0.62 19.80
N ILE A 138 20.04 -1.92 20.00
CA ILE A 138 20.72 -2.46 21.18
C ILE A 138 22.21 -2.09 21.18
N GLU A 139 22.90 -2.15 20.03
CA GLU A 139 24.30 -1.71 19.89
C GLU A 139 24.47 -0.20 20.14
N ILE A 140 23.57 0.63 19.63
CA ILE A 140 23.55 2.07 19.91
C ILE A 140 23.30 2.34 21.40
N TRP A 141 22.42 1.54 22.04
CA TRP A 141 22.16 1.68 23.47
C TRP A 141 23.36 1.25 24.33
N ARG A 142 24.08 0.19 23.93
CA ARG A 142 25.30 -0.27 24.61
C ARG A 142 26.51 0.64 24.42
N SER A 143 26.59 1.36 23.30
CA SER A 143 27.72 2.23 22.97
C SER A 143 27.60 3.66 23.53
N ARG A 144 26.45 4.03 24.13
CA ARG A 144 26.33 5.28 24.91
C ARG A 144 27.13 5.16 26.22
N PRO A 145 28.17 5.98 26.45
CA PRO A 145 28.85 6.00 27.73
C PRO A 145 27.84 6.39 28.82
N SER A 146 27.71 5.56 29.85
CA SER A 146 26.91 5.89 31.03
C SER A 146 27.50 7.13 31.70
N SER A 147 26.88 8.29 31.51
CA SER A 147 27.23 9.54 32.19
C SER A 147 26.77 9.53 33.66
N ARG A 148 27.24 8.53 34.42
CA ARG A 148 27.05 8.40 35.88
C ARG A 148 28.37 7.98 36.53
N THR A 149 29.36 8.85 36.50
CA THR A 149 30.47 8.88 37.47
C THR A 149 31.32 10.13 37.25
N ALA A 150 30.84 11.31 37.68
CA ALA A 150 31.69 12.48 37.91
C ALA A 150 30.97 13.59 38.70
N GLN A 151 30.37 13.27 39.85
CA GLN A 151 30.10 14.26 40.91
C GLN A 151 30.42 13.61 42.26
N SER A 152 31.70 13.35 42.49
CA SER A 152 32.25 13.19 43.83
C SER A 152 33.69 13.73 43.82
N GLY A 153 33.91 14.88 44.46
CA GLY A 153 35.26 15.35 44.77
C GLY A 153 35.62 16.74 44.25
N ARG A 154 35.20 17.78 44.97
CA ARG A 154 35.95 19.01 45.27
C ARG A 154 35.20 19.68 46.43
N SER A 155 35.70 19.54 47.66
CA SER A 155 36.74 20.39 48.27
C SER A 155 36.23 21.81 48.47
#